data_AF-A0A831TM71-F1
#
_entry.id   AF-A0A831TM71-F1
#
_cell.length_a   1.000
_cell.length_b   1.000
_cell.length_c   1.000
_cell.angle_alpha   90.00
_cell.angle_beta   90.00
_cell.angle_gamma   90.00
#
_symmetry.space_group_name_H-M   'P 1'
#
loop_
_entity.id
_entity.type
_entity.pdbx_description
1 polymer ?
#
loop_
_entity_poly.entity_id
_entity_poly.type
_entity_poly.pdbx_seq_one_letter_code
_entity_poly.pdbx_strand_id
1 'polypeptide(L)'
;SAPEAVLRSLERLEVGAVVAGQQAGLLGGPALTFYKAHTALGLSERVGAAGVFWIASQDHDVEEVRHLHLLVEEEIRTLSLPLPPLPAGRIPLGPYREALLAFLGPWAREARVAYALEAGTLAEFFARVLLAFLGERGLLPFDPMAEELAPLFREALERELADPLASAEAINREAARIRALGGRPPLRRKPGATNLFLETDARRLLLYQEGAFSDGVRRYTRKELLEILRTDPSRLTPAAGLRPVFQDLVLPTAGFVVGPNEFRYVAELVRMGADIRVEGRSAIVRGVERLQGTTLTATDLRAGAALVVAALCAEGESVITGVDHIDRGYGNLEAKLRALGAAIERVGVASGMPLLAAG
;
A
#
# COMPACT_ATOMS: atom_id res chain seq x y z
N SER A 1 19.77 10.26 -18.45
CA SER A 1 19.81 11.29 -17.38
C SER A 1 18.41 11.57 -16.91
N ALA A 2 18.21 11.91 -15.63
CA ALA A 2 16.90 12.30 -15.14
C ALA A 2 16.44 13.60 -15.84
N PRO A 3 15.15 13.73 -16.23
CA PRO A 3 14.62 14.98 -16.79
C PRO A 3 14.79 16.15 -15.81
N GLU A 4 15.03 17.36 -16.33
CA GLU A 4 15.19 18.56 -15.49
C GLU A 4 13.99 18.82 -14.57
N ALA A 5 12.78 18.45 -15.02
CA ALA A 5 11.57 18.53 -14.21
C ALA A 5 11.60 17.65 -12.96
N VAL A 6 12.27 16.48 -13.01
CA VAL A 6 12.49 15.62 -11.83
C VAL A 6 13.39 16.34 -10.83
N LEU A 7 14.47 16.97 -11.31
CA LEU A 7 15.40 17.70 -10.45
C LEU A 7 14.71 18.87 -9.73
N ARG A 8 13.89 19.65 -10.46
CA ARG A 8 13.06 20.70 -9.83
C ARG A 8 12.02 20.15 -8.85
N SER A 9 11.49 18.96 -9.11
CA SER A 9 10.52 18.32 -8.20
C SER A 9 11.16 17.85 -6.90
N LEU A 10 12.44 17.47 -6.93
CA LEU A 10 13.19 17.14 -5.71
C LEU A 10 13.26 18.32 -4.74
N GLU A 11 13.47 19.54 -5.24
CA GLU A 11 13.48 20.75 -4.40
C GLU A 11 12.13 20.98 -3.70
N ARG A 12 11.01 20.55 -4.31
CA ARG A 12 9.68 20.69 -3.71
C ARG A 12 9.42 19.72 -2.56
N LEU A 13 10.28 18.74 -2.32
CA LEU A 13 10.17 17.88 -1.15
C LEU A 13 10.30 18.70 0.15
N GLU A 14 10.97 19.85 0.14
CA GLU A 14 11.04 20.74 1.30
C GLU A 14 9.66 21.27 1.73
N VAL A 15 8.73 21.43 0.77
CA VAL A 15 7.34 21.84 1.03
C VAL A 15 6.49 20.65 1.46
N GLY A 16 6.71 19.49 0.82
CA GLY A 16 6.04 18.24 1.14
C GLY A 16 6.00 17.27 -0.03
N ALA A 17 5.36 16.12 0.17
CA ALA A 17 5.16 15.09 -0.83
C ALA A 17 3.69 14.66 -0.92
N VAL A 18 3.12 14.65 -2.14
CA VAL A 18 1.88 13.91 -2.41
C VAL A 18 2.26 12.54 -2.95
N VAL A 19 1.96 11.50 -2.19
CA VAL A 19 2.44 10.15 -2.44
C VAL A 19 1.33 9.28 -3.01
N ALA A 20 1.58 8.67 -4.17
CA ALA A 20 0.84 7.51 -4.67
C ALA A 20 1.70 6.25 -4.48
N GLY A 21 1.10 5.07 -4.56
CA GLY A 21 1.89 3.84 -4.58
C GLY A 21 1.18 2.65 -5.21
N GLN A 22 1.99 1.71 -5.69
CA GLN A 22 1.54 0.43 -6.25
C GLN A 22 2.68 -0.62 -6.26
N GLN A 23 2.32 -1.90 -6.37
CA GLN A 23 3.27 -2.98 -6.67
C GLN A 23 3.89 -2.85 -8.06
N ALA A 24 5.12 -3.35 -8.20
CA ALA A 24 5.93 -3.25 -9.41
C ALA A 24 5.54 -4.31 -10.46
N GLY A 25 4.38 -4.11 -11.10
CA GLY A 25 3.91 -4.97 -12.20
C GLY A 25 4.70 -4.79 -13.51
N LEU A 26 4.67 -5.80 -14.37
CA LEU A 26 5.30 -5.70 -15.70
C LEU A 26 4.75 -4.49 -16.50
N LEU A 27 5.65 -3.74 -17.14
CA LEU A 27 5.33 -2.56 -17.96
C LEU A 27 4.46 -1.51 -17.24
N GLY A 28 4.66 -1.32 -15.93
CA GLY A 28 3.86 -0.38 -15.12
C GLY A 28 2.60 -1.02 -14.50
N GLY A 29 2.36 -2.31 -14.75
CA GLY A 29 1.23 -3.05 -14.19
C GLY A 29 -0.12 -2.54 -14.71
N PRO A 30 -1.19 -2.57 -13.89
CA PRO A 30 -2.51 -2.11 -14.33
C PRO A 30 -2.50 -0.61 -14.64
N ALA A 31 -3.35 -0.17 -15.58
CA ALA A 31 -3.48 1.26 -15.95
C ALA A 31 -3.76 2.18 -14.75
N LEU A 32 -4.34 1.65 -13.66
CA LEU A 32 -4.50 2.32 -12.38
C LEU A 32 -3.21 2.96 -11.85
N THR A 33 -2.05 2.34 -12.09
CA THR A 33 -0.73 2.89 -11.72
C THR A 33 -0.55 4.31 -12.25
N PHE A 34 -0.67 4.50 -13.57
CA PHE A 34 -0.50 5.80 -14.22
C PHE A 34 -1.55 6.80 -13.77
N TYR A 35 -2.77 6.32 -13.52
CA TYR A 35 -3.82 7.16 -13.01
C TYR A 35 -3.55 7.69 -11.59
N LYS A 36 -3.02 6.86 -10.68
CA LYS A 36 -2.60 7.31 -9.35
C LYS A 36 -1.40 8.26 -9.45
N ALA A 37 -0.45 7.97 -10.34
CA ALA A 37 0.71 8.83 -10.58
C ALA A 37 0.33 10.22 -11.09
N HIS A 38 -0.55 10.30 -12.10
CA HIS A 38 -1.08 11.57 -12.59
C HIS A 38 -1.87 12.34 -11.52
N THR A 39 -2.58 11.63 -10.66
CA THR A 39 -3.33 12.24 -9.56
C THR A 39 -2.38 12.84 -8.52
N ALA A 40 -1.32 12.13 -8.15
CA ALA A 40 -0.29 12.64 -7.25
C ALA A 40 0.36 13.91 -7.81
N LEU A 41 0.71 13.92 -9.10
CA LEU A 41 1.25 15.10 -9.79
C LEU A 41 0.28 16.28 -9.76
N GLY A 42 -0.99 16.06 -10.13
CA GLY A 42 -1.98 17.14 -10.18
C GLY A 42 -2.27 17.74 -8.81
N LEU A 43 -2.29 16.92 -7.76
CA LEU A 43 -2.46 17.39 -6.39
C LEU A 43 -1.20 18.08 -5.87
N SER A 44 0.00 17.55 -6.16
CA SER A 44 1.26 18.14 -5.72
C SER A 44 1.46 19.54 -6.31
N GLU A 45 1.10 19.75 -7.57
CA GLU A 45 1.10 21.07 -8.22
C GLU A 45 0.21 22.08 -7.48
N ARG A 46 -0.97 21.68 -7.01
CA ARG A 46 -1.92 22.56 -6.30
C ARG A 46 -1.40 23.01 -4.93
N VAL A 47 -0.62 22.17 -4.25
CA VAL A 47 -0.11 22.46 -2.89
C VAL A 47 1.38 22.86 -2.89
N GLY A 48 2.00 22.98 -4.07
CA GLY A 48 3.43 23.32 -4.21
C GLY A 48 4.41 22.22 -3.76
N ALA A 49 3.92 20.99 -3.57
CA ALA A 49 4.69 19.83 -3.12
C ALA A 49 5.28 19.03 -4.29
N ALA A 50 6.11 18.04 -3.96
CA ALA A 50 6.59 17.03 -4.89
C ALA A 50 5.55 15.92 -5.13
N GLY A 51 5.43 15.44 -6.37
CA GLY A 51 4.62 14.28 -6.71
C GLY A 51 5.47 13.01 -6.66
N VAL A 52 5.22 12.14 -5.68
CA VAL A 52 6.02 10.93 -5.43
C VAL A 52 5.22 9.69 -5.74
N PHE A 53 5.86 8.69 -6.36
CA PHE A 53 5.29 7.37 -6.58
C PHE A 53 6.10 6.31 -5.83
N TRP A 54 5.56 5.82 -4.72
CA TRP A 54 6.12 4.74 -3.94
C TRP A 54 5.97 3.39 -4.65
N ILE A 55 7.11 2.78 -4.97
CA ILE A 55 7.19 1.46 -5.57
C ILE A 55 7.23 0.43 -4.44
N ALA A 56 6.25 -0.48 -4.38
CA ALA A 56 6.23 -1.53 -3.35
C ALA A 56 7.22 -2.66 -3.66
N SER A 57 8.50 -2.33 -3.86
CA SER A 57 9.58 -3.26 -4.25
C SER A 57 9.90 -4.32 -3.19
N GLN A 58 9.59 -4.05 -1.92
CA GLN A 58 9.72 -4.96 -0.79
C GLN A 58 8.62 -6.03 -0.74
N ASP A 59 7.63 -5.97 -1.64
CA ASP A 59 6.59 -6.98 -1.74
C ASP A 59 7.04 -8.19 -2.54
N HIS A 60 6.68 -9.38 -2.04
CA HIS A 60 7.03 -10.70 -2.58
C HIS A 60 5.81 -11.44 -3.14
N ASP A 61 4.63 -10.80 -3.16
CA ASP A 61 3.45 -11.33 -3.84
C ASP A 61 3.62 -11.23 -5.36
N VAL A 62 4.28 -12.24 -5.93
CA VAL A 62 4.65 -12.28 -7.33
C VAL A 62 3.48 -12.58 -8.26
N GLU A 63 2.42 -13.21 -7.76
CA GLU A 63 1.24 -13.55 -8.56
C GLU A 63 0.53 -12.28 -9.04
N GLU A 64 0.52 -11.23 -8.22
CA GLU A 64 -0.12 -9.96 -8.58
C GLU A 64 0.67 -9.14 -9.63
N VAL A 65 1.97 -9.42 -9.81
CA VAL A 65 2.86 -8.61 -10.67
C VAL A 65 3.39 -9.35 -11.90
N ARG A 66 3.27 -10.68 -11.97
CA ARG A 66 3.86 -11.50 -13.05
C ARG A 66 3.10 -11.47 -14.38
N HIS A 67 1.93 -10.85 -14.41
CA HIS A 67 1.05 -10.81 -15.58
C HIS A 67 1.07 -9.44 -16.26
N LEU A 68 1.14 -9.44 -17.59
CA LEU A 68 0.93 -8.26 -18.43
C LEU A 68 -0.21 -8.55 -19.40
N HIS A 69 -1.23 -7.70 -19.37
CA HIS A 69 -2.39 -7.79 -20.26
C HIS A 69 -2.41 -6.59 -21.20
N LEU A 70 -2.44 -6.83 -22.51
CA LEU A 70 -2.53 -5.79 -23.54
C LEU A 70 -3.76 -6.07 -24.41
N LEU A 71 -4.55 -5.03 -24.68
CA LEU A 71 -5.63 -5.07 -25.66
C LEU A 71 -5.04 -4.69 -27.02
N VAL A 72 -5.01 -5.63 -27.96
CA VAL A 72 -4.48 -5.46 -29.31
C VAL A 72 -5.51 -5.99 -30.29
N GLU A 73 -5.97 -5.17 -31.24
CA GLU A 73 -6.95 -5.58 -32.26
C GLU A 73 -8.21 -6.22 -31.64
N GLU A 74 -8.72 -5.62 -30.56
CA GLU A 74 -9.89 -6.11 -29.79
C GLU A 74 -9.69 -7.44 -29.04
N GLU A 75 -8.48 -8.00 -29.04
CA GLU A 75 -8.12 -9.21 -28.29
C GLU A 75 -7.20 -8.89 -27.10
N ILE A 76 -7.44 -9.56 -25.97
CA ILE A 76 -6.58 -9.47 -24.79
C ILE A 76 -5.44 -10.48 -24.94
N ARG A 77 -4.23 -9.98 -25.19
CA ARG A 77 -2.99 -10.76 -25.12
C ARG A 77 -2.44 -10.73 -23.71
N THR A 78 -2.04 -11.90 -23.19
CA THR A 78 -1.51 -12.03 -21.83
C THR A 78 -0.12 -12.66 -21.86
N LEU A 79 0.84 -11.98 -21.24
CA LEU A 79 2.13 -12.56 -20.88
C LEU A 79 2.09 -12.94 -19.40
N SER A 80 2.59 -14.14 -19.08
CA SER A 80 2.83 -14.57 -17.70
C SER A 80 4.28 -15.01 -17.58
N LEU A 81 5.03 -14.40 -16.66
CA LEU A 81 6.42 -14.76 -16.42
C LEU A 81 6.55 -15.68 -15.20
N PRO A 82 7.42 -16.70 -15.23
CA PRO A 82 7.70 -17.56 -14.08
C PRO A 82 8.66 -16.85 -13.11
N LEU A 83 8.15 -15.84 -12.40
CA LEU A 83 8.93 -15.06 -11.45
C LEU A 83 9.22 -15.88 -10.16
N PRO A 84 10.43 -15.80 -9.58
CA PRO A 84 10.74 -16.46 -8.32
C PRO A 84 10.00 -15.74 -7.18
N PRO A 85 9.74 -16.41 -6.04
CA PRO A 85 9.03 -15.83 -4.90
C PRO A 85 9.93 -14.87 -4.08
N LEU A 86 10.51 -13.89 -4.76
CA LEU A 86 11.39 -12.86 -4.21
C LEU A 86 10.69 -11.49 -4.25
N PRO A 87 11.13 -10.53 -3.43
CA PRO A 87 10.67 -9.15 -3.55
C PRO A 87 10.94 -8.61 -4.95
N ALA A 88 10.04 -7.77 -5.47
CA ALA A 88 10.22 -7.20 -6.81
C ALA A 88 11.54 -6.43 -6.99
N GLY A 89 12.08 -5.84 -5.91
CA GLY A 89 13.41 -5.21 -5.90
C GLY A 89 14.59 -6.18 -6.07
N ARG A 90 14.36 -7.49 -5.95
CA ARG A 90 15.38 -8.55 -6.06
C ARG A 90 15.18 -9.47 -7.27
N ILE A 91 14.07 -9.36 -7.98
CA ILE A 91 13.82 -10.18 -9.17
C ILE A 91 14.66 -9.61 -10.33
N PRO A 92 15.67 -10.35 -10.84
CA PRO A 92 16.45 -9.88 -11.98
C PRO A 92 15.59 -9.89 -13.25
N LEU A 93 15.65 -8.82 -14.04
CA LEU A 93 14.89 -8.73 -15.29
C LEU A 93 15.55 -9.51 -16.44
N GLY A 94 16.88 -9.66 -16.39
CA GLY A 94 17.69 -10.28 -17.44
C GLY A 94 17.12 -11.58 -18.02
N PRO A 95 16.80 -12.61 -17.19
CA PRO A 95 16.25 -13.87 -17.65
C PRO A 95 14.90 -13.78 -18.38
N TYR A 96 14.14 -12.69 -18.18
CA TYR A 96 12.79 -12.52 -18.72
C TYR A 96 12.72 -11.55 -19.90
N ARG A 97 13.85 -10.92 -20.23
CA ARG A 97 13.93 -9.86 -21.25
C ARG A 97 13.50 -10.36 -22.63
N GLU A 98 13.93 -11.57 -23.02
CA GLU A 98 13.57 -12.13 -24.33
C GLU A 98 12.05 -12.36 -24.46
N ALA A 99 11.42 -12.90 -23.42
CA ALA A 99 9.97 -13.10 -23.38
C ALA A 99 9.20 -11.76 -23.46
N LEU A 100 9.69 -10.72 -22.77
CA LEU A 100 9.14 -9.37 -22.86
C LEU A 100 9.30 -8.77 -24.27
N LEU A 101 10.49 -8.88 -24.86
CA LEU A 101 10.76 -8.40 -26.23
C LEU A 101 9.86 -9.09 -27.25
N ALA A 102 9.72 -10.42 -27.16
CA ALA A 102 8.87 -11.20 -28.04
C ALA A 102 7.39 -10.81 -27.91
N PHE A 103 6.90 -10.62 -26.68
CA PHE A 103 5.52 -10.23 -26.41
C PHE A 103 5.20 -8.79 -26.87
N LEU A 104 6.11 -7.85 -26.65
CA LEU A 104 5.94 -6.45 -27.02
C LEU A 104 6.15 -6.21 -28.53
N GLY A 105 6.91 -7.07 -29.20
CA GLY A 105 7.18 -6.96 -30.64
C GLY A 105 7.80 -5.61 -31.00
N PRO A 106 7.26 -4.87 -32.00
CA PRO A 106 7.79 -3.56 -32.40
C PRO A 106 7.85 -2.52 -31.28
N TRP A 107 6.92 -2.55 -30.31
CA TRP A 107 6.86 -1.59 -29.21
C TRP A 107 8.07 -1.68 -28.28
N ALA A 108 8.79 -2.81 -28.26
CA ALA A 108 10.03 -2.92 -27.52
C ALA A 108 11.13 -1.97 -28.00
N ARG A 109 11.06 -1.51 -29.26
CA ARG A 109 12.02 -0.59 -29.87
C ARG A 109 11.67 0.88 -29.63
N GLU A 110 10.49 1.18 -29.10
CA GLU A 110 10.13 2.54 -28.72
C GLU A 110 11.09 3.04 -27.64
N ALA A 111 11.61 4.26 -27.80
CA ALA A 111 12.71 4.76 -26.97
C ALA A 111 12.41 4.67 -25.46
N ARG A 112 11.17 4.97 -25.05
CA ARG A 112 10.72 4.88 -23.66
C ARG A 112 10.72 3.45 -23.12
N VAL A 113 10.31 2.49 -23.95
CA VAL A 113 10.23 1.07 -23.59
C VAL A 113 11.62 0.44 -23.58
N ALA A 114 12.44 0.74 -24.59
CA ALA A 114 13.83 0.31 -24.67
C ALA A 114 14.64 0.78 -23.46
N TYR A 115 14.51 2.06 -23.09
CA TYR A 115 15.11 2.63 -21.88
C TYR A 115 14.68 1.88 -20.61
N ALA A 116 13.39 1.56 -20.48
CA ALA A 116 12.89 0.84 -19.33
C ALA A 116 13.40 -0.59 -19.27
N LEU A 117 13.45 -1.28 -20.41
CA LEU A 117 13.93 -2.65 -20.50
C LEU A 117 15.36 -2.76 -19.98
N GLU A 118 16.25 -1.79 -20.19
CA GLU A 118 17.64 -1.80 -19.67
C GLU A 118 17.78 -1.98 -18.14
N ALA A 119 16.69 -1.91 -17.38
CA ALA A 119 16.69 -2.19 -15.95
C ALA A 119 17.32 -3.56 -15.58
N GLY A 120 17.98 -3.59 -14.43
CA GLY A 120 18.55 -4.78 -13.81
C GLY A 120 17.50 -5.61 -13.05
N THR A 121 16.52 -4.96 -12.42
CA THR A 121 15.47 -5.61 -11.62
C THR A 121 14.06 -5.29 -12.09
N LEU A 122 13.06 -6.04 -11.63
CA LEU A 122 11.66 -5.77 -11.90
C LEU A 122 11.19 -4.43 -11.32
N ALA A 123 11.62 -4.08 -10.11
CA ALA A 123 11.30 -2.78 -9.51
C ALA A 123 11.95 -1.62 -10.27
N GLU A 124 13.20 -1.78 -10.72
CA GLU A 124 13.86 -0.78 -11.57
C GLU A 124 13.17 -0.66 -12.92
N PHE A 125 12.72 -1.76 -13.53
CA PHE A 125 11.95 -1.73 -14.77
C PHE A 125 10.69 -0.88 -14.60
N PHE A 126 9.95 -1.11 -13.52
CA PHE A 126 8.77 -0.33 -13.17
C PHE A 126 9.09 1.16 -12.94
N ALA A 127 10.16 1.46 -12.19
CA ALA A 127 10.62 2.83 -11.94
C ALA A 127 10.96 3.55 -13.25
N ARG A 128 11.69 2.88 -14.15
CA ARG A 128 12.06 3.43 -15.45
C ARG A 128 10.86 3.61 -16.36
N VAL A 129 9.86 2.73 -16.34
CA VAL A 129 8.58 2.96 -17.04
C VAL A 129 7.93 4.24 -16.51
N LEU A 130 7.81 4.42 -15.19
CA LEU A 130 7.24 5.65 -14.63
C LEU A 130 8.02 6.89 -15.06
N LEU A 131 9.37 6.86 -15.01
CA LEU A 131 10.21 7.97 -15.46
C LEU A 131 10.06 8.26 -16.96
N ALA A 132 10.03 7.22 -17.80
CA ALA A 132 9.96 7.37 -19.24
C ALA A 132 8.66 8.06 -19.70
N PHE A 133 7.57 7.84 -18.96
CA PHE A 133 6.25 8.39 -19.30
C PHE A 133 5.90 9.66 -18.50
N LEU A 134 6.39 9.80 -17.27
CA LEU A 134 5.95 10.86 -16.33
C LEU A 134 7.09 11.68 -15.74
N GLY A 135 8.35 11.35 -16.04
CA GLY A 135 9.51 12.09 -15.53
C GLY A 135 9.57 13.54 -16.03
N GLU A 136 9.16 13.82 -17.27
CA GLU A 136 9.07 15.20 -17.78
C GLU A 136 8.02 16.04 -17.05
N ARG A 137 7.06 15.40 -16.36
CA ARG A 137 6.09 16.06 -15.48
C ARG A 137 6.60 16.22 -14.04
N GLY A 138 7.83 15.78 -13.75
CA GLY A 138 8.42 15.86 -12.43
C GLY A 138 7.97 14.76 -11.45
N LEU A 139 7.46 13.62 -11.94
CA LEU A 139 7.15 12.50 -11.05
C LEU A 139 8.45 11.93 -10.47
N LEU A 140 8.46 11.70 -9.16
CA LEU A 140 9.56 11.06 -8.45
C LEU A 140 9.18 9.61 -8.11
N PRO A 141 9.60 8.59 -8.89
CA PRO A 141 9.51 7.22 -8.42
C PRO A 141 10.45 7.02 -7.24
N PHE A 142 9.94 6.41 -6.18
CA PHE A 142 10.66 6.12 -4.95
C PHE A 142 10.68 4.61 -4.73
N ASP A 143 11.84 4.00 -4.87
CA ASP A 143 12.06 2.58 -4.58
C ASP A 143 12.77 2.44 -3.22
N PRO A 144 12.07 1.95 -2.16
CA PRO A 144 12.68 1.80 -0.83
C PRO A 144 13.77 0.71 -0.75
N MET A 145 13.97 -0.08 -1.81
CA MET A 145 15.05 -1.06 -1.93
C MET A 145 16.21 -0.60 -2.81
N ALA A 146 16.11 0.56 -3.48
CA ALA A 146 17.23 1.11 -4.24
C ALA A 146 18.43 1.36 -3.30
N GLU A 147 19.64 1.09 -3.79
CA GLU A 147 20.88 1.15 -3.01
C GLU A 147 21.09 2.53 -2.35
N GLU A 148 20.68 3.58 -3.06
CA GLU A 148 20.81 4.97 -2.64
C GLU A 148 19.73 5.40 -1.63
N LEU A 149 18.56 4.75 -1.64
CA LEU A 149 17.41 5.11 -0.81
C LEU A 149 17.25 4.21 0.42
N ALA A 150 17.66 2.94 0.35
CA ALA A 150 17.58 2.01 1.47
C ALA A 150 18.28 2.51 2.76
N PRO A 151 19.42 3.24 2.71
CA PRO A 151 20.04 3.82 3.89
C PRO A 151 19.15 4.81 4.67
N LEU A 152 18.18 5.47 4.01
CA LEU A 152 17.26 6.42 4.67
C LEU A 152 16.42 5.76 5.78
N PHE A 153 16.19 4.45 5.68
CA PHE A 153 15.40 3.70 6.66
C PHE A 153 16.22 3.17 7.83
N ARG A 154 17.55 3.33 7.81
CA ARG A 154 18.46 2.71 8.79
C ARG A 154 18.06 3.07 10.23
N GLU A 155 17.86 4.34 10.51
CA GLU A 155 17.53 4.79 11.87
C GLU A 155 16.21 4.17 12.37
N ALA A 156 15.19 4.11 11.51
CA ALA A 156 13.91 3.48 11.83
C ALA A 156 14.07 1.98 12.11
N LEU A 157 14.89 1.29 11.30
CA LEU A 157 15.21 -0.12 11.47
C LEU A 157 16.00 -0.37 12.76
N GLU A 158 16.96 0.49 13.11
CA GLU A 158 17.74 0.38 14.34
C GLU A 158 16.87 0.55 15.59
N ARG A 159 15.88 1.46 15.54
CA ARG A 159 14.88 1.63 16.61
C ARG A 159 14.01 0.39 16.76
N GLU A 160 13.51 -0.17 15.66
CA GLU A 160 12.75 -1.43 15.68
C GLU A 160 13.61 -2.60 16.17
N LEU A 161 14.92 -2.64 15.89
CA LEU A 161 15.82 -3.67 16.44
C LEU A 161 16.17 -3.44 17.92
N ALA A 162 16.03 -2.21 18.44
CA ALA A 162 16.26 -1.90 19.84
C ALA A 162 15.09 -2.34 20.72
N ASP A 163 13.86 -2.18 20.22
CA ASP A 163 12.63 -2.65 20.88
C ASP A 163 11.79 -3.51 19.90
N PRO A 164 12.17 -4.79 19.70
CA PRO A 164 11.68 -5.64 18.61
C PRO A 164 10.18 -5.94 18.64
N LEU A 165 9.56 -5.78 19.80
CA LEU A 165 8.17 -6.13 20.01
C LEU A 165 7.27 -4.90 20.15
N ALA A 166 7.80 -3.70 20.43
CA ALA A 166 6.98 -2.52 20.67
C ALA A 166 5.93 -2.25 19.59
N SER A 167 6.33 -2.26 18.31
CA SER A 167 5.41 -1.99 17.19
C SER A 167 4.40 -3.13 16.99
N ALA A 168 4.82 -4.39 17.19
CA ALA A 168 3.95 -5.56 17.11
C ALA A 168 2.95 -5.61 18.26
N GLU A 169 3.37 -5.22 19.46
CA GLU A 169 2.55 -5.08 20.64
C GLU A 169 1.61 -3.89 20.55
N ALA A 170 2.01 -2.77 19.94
CA ALA A 170 1.11 -1.66 19.65
C ALA A 170 -0.02 -2.11 18.71
N ILE A 171 0.31 -2.82 17.63
CA ILE A 171 -0.69 -3.45 16.75
C ILE A 171 -1.57 -4.41 17.54
N ASN A 172 -1.00 -5.22 18.43
CA ASN A 172 -1.76 -6.20 19.20
C ASN A 172 -2.63 -5.58 20.32
N ARG A 173 -2.19 -4.49 20.95
CA ARG A 173 -2.97 -3.69 21.91
C ARG A 173 -4.15 -3.05 21.21
N GLU A 174 -3.92 -2.47 20.04
CA GLU A 174 -5.00 -1.93 19.24
C GLU A 174 -5.91 -3.04 18.72
N ALA A 175 -5.36 -4.19 18.33
CA ALA A 175 -6.16 -5.35 17.96
C ALA A 175 -6.98 -5.92 19.13
N ALA A 176 -6.46 -5.86 20.35
CA ALA A 176 -7.16 -6.27 21.57
C ALA A 176 -8.25 -5.27 21.95
N ARG A 177 -7.97 -3.97 21.82
CA ARG A 177 -8.99 -2.91 21.88
C ARG A 177 -10.06 -3.22 20.86
N ILE A 178 -9.73 -3.32 19.57
CA ILE A 178 -10.65 -3.67 18.49
C ILE A 178 -11.44 -4.95 18.81
N ARG A 179 -10.89 -5.96 19.51
CA ARG A 179 -11.65 -7.18 19.92
C ARG A 179 -12.50 -7.06 21.16
N ALA A 180 -12.08 -6.28 22.15
CA ALA A 180 -12.94 -5.89 23.27
C ALA A 180 -14.09 -5.02 22.74
N LEU A 181 -13.72 -4.21 21.75
CA LEU A 181 -14.52 -3.48 20.80
C LEU A 181 -15.10 -4.31 19.69
N GLY A 182 -14.93 -5.61 19.83
CA GLY A 182 -15.26 -6.68 18.93
C GLY A 182 -15.22 -6.47 17.41
N GLY A 183 -14.71 -5.41 16.85
CA GLY A 183 -14.09 -5.53 15.54
C GLY A 183 -13.19 -6.78 15.45
N ARG A 184 -13.09 -7.33 14.24
CA ARG A 184 -11.99 -8.25 13.95
C ARG A 184 -10.82 -7.37 13.55
N PRO A 185 -9.65 -7.52 14.17
CA PRO A 185 -8.54 -6.62 13.86
C PRO A 185 -7.99 -6.92 12.47
N PRO A 186 -7.68 -5.89 11.64
CA PRO A 186 -7.15 -6.08 10.29
C PRO A 186 -5.74 -6.67 10.30
N LEU A 187 -4.98 -6.38 11.36
CA LEU A 187 -3.63 -6.87 11.57
C LEU A 187 -3.53 -7.47 12.96
N ARG A 188 -2.77 -8.55 13.07
CA ARG A 188 -2.40 -9.19 14.33
C ARG A 188 -1.01 -9.79 14.16
N ARG A 189 -0.22 -9.75 15.23
CA ARG A 189 1.04 -10.48 15.32
C ARG A 189 0.92 -11.66 16.26
N LYS A 190 1.57 -12.76 15.89
CA LYS A 190 1.77 -13.90 16.78
C LYS A 190 2.74 -13.48 17.92
N PRO A 191 2.70 -14.12 19.09
CA PRO A 191 3.68 -13.87 20.14
C PRO A 191 5.11 -13.97 19.62
N GLY A 192 5.96 -13.01 19.98
CA GLY A 192 7.33 -12.92 19.51
C GLY A 192 7.48 -12.50 18.04
N ALA A 193 6.42 -12.37 17.24
CA ALA A 193 6.57 -11.90 15.87
C ALA A 193 6.84 -10.40 15.83
N THR A 194 7.96 -10.00 15.24
CA THR A 194 8.29 -8.59 15.00
C THR A 194 7.50 -8.05 13.79
N ASN A 195 7.73 -6.79 13.43
CA ASN A 195 7.27 -6.21 12.17
C ASN A 195 8.38 -6.12 11.10
N LEU A 196 9.48 -6.86 11.26
CA LEU A 196 10.61 -6.84 10.33
C LEU A 196 10.72 -8.17 9.59
N PHE A 197 11.01 -8.09 8.30
CA PHE A 197 11.46 -9.21 7.49
C PHE A 197 12.96 -9.10 7.27
N LEU A 198 13.67 -10.21 7.42
CA LEU A 198 15.07 -10.36 7.03
C LEU A 198 15.13 -11.16 5.74
N GLU A 199 15.91 -10.66 4.80
CA GLU A 199 16.28 -11.37 3.59
C GLU A 199 17.65 -12.02 3.75
N THR A 200 17.69 -13.34 3.63
CA THR A 200 18.91 -14.14 3.56
C THR A 200 18.97 -14.86 2.23
N ASP A 201 18.69 -16.16 2.21
CA ASP A 201 18.37 -16.94 1.01
C ASP A 201 16.89 -16.79 0.62
N ALA A 202 16.04 -16.42 1.58
CA ALA A 202 14.65 -16.06 1.35
C ALA A 202 14.24 -14.91 2.28
N ARG A 203 13.12 -14.26 1.97
CA ARG A 203 12.51 -13.24 2.82
C ARG A 203 11.68 -13.90 3.92
N ARG A 204 12.10 -13.75 5.18
CA ARG A 204 11.46 -14.38 6.34
C ARG A 204 11.14 -13.37 7.43
N LEU A 205 10.00 -13.57 8.10
CA LEU A 205 9.59 -12.72 9.21
C LEU A 205 10.51 -12.97 10.41
N LEU A 206 11.08 -11.92 11.00
CA LEU A 206 11.85 -12.05 12.22
C LEU A 206 10.93 -12.25 13.43
N LEU A 207 11.29 -13.23 14.25
CA LEU A 207 10.72 -13.50 15.56
C LEU A 207 11.74 -13.09 16.62
N TYR A 208 11.29 -12.60 17.77
CA TYR A 208 12.11 -12.23 18.91
C TYR A 208 11.62 -12.94 20.18
N GLN A 209 12.50 -13.71 20.81
CA GLN A 209 12.23 -14.47 22.03
C GLN A 209 13.51 -14.59 22.86
N GLU A 210 13.41 -14.42 24.18
CA GLU A 210 14.51 -14.64 25.13
C GLU A 210 15.81 -13.91 24.75
N GLY A 211 15.71 -12.65 24.33
CA GLY A 211 16.88 -11.82 24.02
C GLY A 211 17.48 -12.01 22.62
N ALA A 212 16.92 -12.89 21.79
CA ALA A 212 17.46 -13.19 20.45
C ALA A 212 16.40 -13.13 19.35
N PHE A 213 16.84 -12.81 18.14
CA PHE A 213 16.03 -12.86 16.94
C PHE A 213 16.14 -14.23 16.25
N SER A 214 15.15 -14.60 15.46
CA SER A 214 15.15 -15.81 14.62
C SER A 214 14.34 -15.57 13.35
N ASP A 215 14.82 -16.05 12.21
CA ASP A 215 14.06 -16.07 10.96
C ASP A 215 13.32 -17.41 10.74
N GLY A 216 13.35 -18.28 11.75
CA GLY A 216 12.83 -19.66 11.71
C GLY A 216 13.87 -20.71 11.30
N VAL A 217 15.01 -20.30 10.75
CA VAL A 217 16.11 -21.19 10.34
C VAL A 217 17.35 -20.95 11.20
N ARG A 218 17.70 -19.69 11.43
CA ARG A 218 18.88 -19.27 12.18
C ARG A 218 18.51 -18.27 13.27
N ARG A 219 19.27 -18.26 14.36
CA ARG A 219 19.19 -17.26 15.42
C ARG A 219 20.21 -16.15 15.19
N TYR A 220 19.83 -14.93 15.57
CA TYR A 220 20.63 -13.73 15.43
C TYR A 220 20.63 -12.93 16.72
N THR A 221 21.79 -12.41 17.07
CA THR A 221 21.95 -11.34 18.04
C THR A 221 21.57 -10.00 17.40
N ARG A 222 21.22 -9.00 18.22
CA ARG A 222 21.02 -7.63 17.75
C ARG A 222 22.26 -7.11 17.00
N LYS A 223 23.47 -7.42 17.48
CA LYS A 223 24.74 -7.00 16.87
C LYS A 223 24.89 -7.54 15.44
N GLU A 224 24.54 -8.81 15.22
CA GLU A 224 24.60 -9.40 13.87
C GLU A 224 23.60 -8.74 12.91
N LEU A 225 22.38 -8.45 13.37
CA LEU A 225 21.39 -7.75 12.55
C LEU A 225 21.79 -6.30 12.24
N LEU A 226 22.40 -5.60 13.19
CA LEU A 226 22.96 -4.26 12.98
C LEU A 226 24.11 -4.29 11.96
N GLU A 227 24.95 -5.33 11.98
CA GLU A 227 26.03 -5.49 10.99
C GLU A 227 25.48 -5.77 9.57
N ILE A 228 24.40 -6.55 9.46
CA ILE A 228 23.68 -6.75 8.21
C ILE A 228 23.13 -5.41 7.72
N LEU A 229 22.42 -4.67 8.58
CA LEU A 229 21.86 -3.36 8.25
C LEU A 229 22.95 -2.34 7.86
N ARG A 230 24.13 -2.43 8.48
CA ARG A 230 25.28 -1.59 8.16
C ARG A 230 25.79 -1.83 6.75
N THR A 231 25.81 -3.10 6.34
CA THR A 231 26.37 -3.57 5.06
C THR A 231 25.38 -3.45 3.90
N ASP A 232 24.15 -3.91 4.09
CA ASP A 232 23.07 -3.80 3.12
C ASP A 232 21.72 -3.57 3.86
N PRO A 233 21.28 -2.30 3.97
CA PRO A 233 20.05 -1.98 4.68
C PRO A 233 18.80 -2.51 3.96
N SER A 234 18.86 -2.79 2.66
CA SER A 234 17.71 -3.29 1.89
C SER A 234 17.32 -4.73 2.27
N ARG A 235 18.18 -5.46 3.00
CA ARG A 235 17.90 -6.82 3.49
C ARG A 235 16.94 -6.86 4.67
N LEU A 236 16.72 -5.75 5.36
CA LEU A 236 15.80 -5.66 6.48
C LEU A 236 14.65 -4.74 6.11
N THR A 237 13.45 -5.29 5.95
CA THR A 237 12.30 -4.55 5.40
C THR A 237 11.11 -4.58 6.34
N PRO A 238 10.31 -3.49 6.40
CA PRO A 238 9.09 -3.48 7.19
C PRO A 238 8.04 -4.44 6.62
N ALA A 239 7.32 -5.09 7.51
CA ALA A 239 6.07 -5.76 7.20
C ALA A 239 4.96 -4.74 6.90
N ALA A 240 3.86 -5.18 6.30
CA ALA A 240 2.77 -4.30 5.83
C ALA A 240 2.29 -3.25 6.84
N GLY A 241 2.23 -3.60 8.13
CA GLY A 241 1.80 -2.67 9.20
C GLY A 241 2.76 -1.50 9.48
N LEU A 242 4.03 -1.60 9.09
CA LEU A 242 5.02 -0.53 9.25
C LEU A 242 5.35 0.21 7.95
N ARG A 243 4.91 -0.28 6.79
CA ARG A 243 5.21 0.37 5.50
C ARG A 243 4.74 1.83 5.45
N PRO A 244 3.51 2.20 5.88
CA PRO A 244 3.10 3.61 5.89
C PRO A 244 3.94 4.46 6.85
N VAL A 245 4.27 3.91 8.03
CA VAL A 245 5.12 4.61 9.02
C VAL A 245 6.51 4.87 8.44
N PHE A 246 7.09 3.89 7.77
CA PHE A 246 8.41 4.02 7.16
C PHE A 246 8.41 5.02 6.01
N GLN A 247 7.35 5.04 5.19
CA GLN A 247 7.16 6.05 4.16
C GLN A 247 7.16 7.47 4.76
N ASP A 248 6.35 7.71 5.79
CA ASP A 248 6.22 9.04 6.41
C ASP A 248 7.46 9.47 7.21
N LEU A 249 8.33 8.52 7.60
CA LEU A 249 9.61 8.84 8.23
C LEU A 249 10.62 9.41 7.23
N VAL A 250 10.55 9.02 5.96
CA VAL A 250 11.52 9.43 4.93
C VAL A 250 10.97 10.46 3.95
N LEU A 251 9.65 10.61 3.87
CA LEU A 251 8.97 11.59 3.03
C LEU A 251 8.13 12.55 3.91
N PRO A 252 8.22 13.87 3.68
CA PRO A 252 7.32 14.83 4.32
C PRO A 252 5.93 14.78 3.68
N THR A 253 5.18 13.71 3.96
CA THR A 253 3.89 13.41 3.31
C THR A 253 2.84 14.50 3.61
N ALA A 254 2.47 15.27 2.60
CA ALA A 254 1.41 16.28 2.62
C ALA A 254 0.05 15.73 2.12
N GLY A 255 0.07 14.61 1.39
CA GLY A 255 -1.15 13.95 0.91
C GLY A 255 -0.89 12.55 0.38
N PHE A 256 -1.93 11.71 0.35
CA PHE A 256 -1.84 10.33 -0.14
C PHE A 256 -2.92 10.03 -1.17
N VAL A 257 -2.52 9.44 -2.30
CA VAL A 257 -3.42 9.05 -3.39
C VAL A 257 -3.72 7.56 -3.31
N VAL A 258 -4.97 7.28 -2.99
CA VAL A 258 -5.53 5.93 -2.84
C VAL A 258 -6.15 5.44 -4.16
N GLY A 259 -6.35 4.13 -4.33
CA GLY A 259 -6.98 3.53 -5.51
C GLY A 259 -8.52 3.42 -5.40
N PRO A 260 -9.24 2.98 -6.44
CA PRO A 260 -10.71 2.85 -6.43
C PRO A 260 -11.25 1.85 -5.40
N ASN A 261 -10.49 0.78 -5.09
CA ASN A 261 -10.80 -0.10 -3.95
C ASN A 261 -10.73 0.62 -2.60
N GLU A 262 -10.21 1.84 -2.58
CA GLU A 262 -10.07 2.71 -1.42
C GLU A 262 -10.92 4.00 -1.58
N PHE A 263 -11.73 4.14 -2.67
CA PHE A 263 -12.65 5.26 -2.92
C PHE A 263 -14.13 4.86 -2.92
N ARG A 264 -14.48 3.58 -3.06
CA ARG A 264 -15.90 3.18 -3.18
C ARG A 264 -16.75 3.53 -1.95
N TYR A 265 -16.15 3.66 -0.77
CA TYR A 265 -16.87 4.17 0.41
C TYR A 265 -17.06 5.69 0.40
N VAL A 266 -16.32 6.46 -0.40
CA VAL A 266 -16.43 7.93 -0.40
C VAL A 266 -17.80 8.41 -0.90
N ALA A 267 -18.37 7.76 -1.93
CA ALA A 267 -19.71 8.10 -2.41
C ALA A 267 -20.78 7.85 -1.33
N GLU A 268 -20.61 6.80 -0.54
CA GLU A 268 -21.48 6.47 0.58
C GLU A 268 -21.30 7.49 1.72
N LEU A 269 -20.08 7.96 2.00
CA LEU A 269 -19.85 9.06 2.96
C LEU A 269 -20.48 10.39 2.52
N VAL A 270 -20.49 10.71 1.21
CA VAL A 270 -21.18 11.91 0.68
C VAL A 270 -22.69 11.81 0.90
N ARG A 271 -23.28 10.61 0.79
CA ARG A 271 -24.71 10.40 1.10
C ARG A 271 -25.04 10.61 2.57
N MET A 272 -24.04 10.46 3.45
CA MET A 272 -24.12 10.84 4.87
C MET A 272 -23.90 12.34 5.11
N GLY A 273 -23.82 13.18 4.07
CA GLY A 273 -23.62 14.62 4.21
C GLY A 273 -22.16 15.06 4.35
N ALA A 274 -21.18 14.18 4.12
CA ALA A 274 -19.78 14.59 4.06
C ALA A 274 -19.53 15.53 2.86
N ASP A 275 -18.88 16.68 3.07
CA ASP A 275 -18.43 17.57 1.98
C ASP A 275 -17.14 17.01 1.37
N ILE A 276 -17.33 16.00 0.52
CA ILE A 276 -16.26 15.38 -0.23
C ILE A 276 -16.51 15.57 -1.71
N ARG A 277 -15.65 16.36 -2.36
CA ARG A 277 -15.69 16.55 -3.80
C ARG A 277 -14.72 15.61 -4.47
N VAL A 278 -15.27 14.65 -5.20
CA VAL A 278 -14.47 13.76 -6.03
C VAL A 278 -14.20 14.45 -7.36
N GLU A 279 -12.95 14.86 -7.56
CA GLU A 279 -12.45 15.39 -8.83
C GLU A 279 -11.64 14.30 -9.52
N GLY A 280 -12.31 13.51 -10.37
CA GLY A 280 -11.70 12.39 -11.08
C GLY A 280 -11.29 11.27 -10.14
N ARG A 281 -10.01 11.22 -9.76
CA ARG A 281 -9.44 10.21 -8.83
C ARG A 281 -8.88 10.82 -7.55
N SER A 282 -9.18 12.10 -7.30
CA SER A 282 -8.90 12.76 -6.03
C SER A 282 -10.21 12.96 -5.28
N ALA A 283 -10.15 12.93 -3.95
CA ALA A 283 -11.23 13.43 -3.10
C ALA A 283 -10.71 14.62 -2.29
N ILE A 284 -11.35 15.78 -2.45
CA ILE A 284 -11.12 16.94 -1.58
C ILE A 284 -12.12 16.80 -0.43
N VAL A 285 -11.62 16.48 0.76
CA VAL A 285 -12.43 16.34 1.97
C VAL A 285 -12.38 17.65 2.73
N ARG A 286 -13.55 18.29 2.89
CA ARG A 286 -13.73 19.41 3.82
C ARG A 286 -14.44 18.86 5.05
N GLY A 287 -13.89 19.15 6.23
CA GLY A 287 -14.54 18.76 7.48
C GLY A 287 -15.95 19.35 7.56
N VAL A 288 -16.92 18.50 7.89
CA VAL A 288 -18.29 18.90 8.21
C VAL A 288 -18.51 18.75 9.70
N GLU A 289 -19.45 19.50 10.26
CA GLU A 289 -19.72 19.47 11.70
C GLU A 289 -20.20 18.07 12.14
N ARG A 290 -21.10 17.45 11.37
CA ARG A 290 -21.68 16.12 11.63
C ARG A 290 -22.03 15.40 10.34
N LEU A 291 -22.01 14.07 10.39
CA LEU A 291 -22.58 13.19 9.36
C LEU A 291 -24.04 12.84 9.73
N GLN A 292 -24.84 12.42 8.75
CA GLN A 292 -26.24 12.03 8.89
C GLN A 292 -26.42 10.55 8.52
N GLY A 293 -27.23 9.83 9.30
CA GLY A 293 -27.50 8.43 9.07
C GLY A 293 -28.27 8.17 7.77
N THR A 294 -27.90 7.12 7.04
CA THR A 294 -28.57 6.70 5.80
C THR A 294 -28.28 5.24 5.46
N THR A 295 -28.91 4.71 4.41
CA THR A 295 -28.63 3.36 3.91
C THR A 295 -27.38 3.35 3.02
N LEU A 296 -26.33 2.66 3.45
CA LEU A 296 -25.03 2.55 2.80
C LEU A 296 -24.82 1.14 2.21
N THR A 297 -23.87 1.01 1.28
CA THR A 297 -23.51 -0.28 0.68
C THR A 297 -22.00 -0.54 0.80
N ALA A 298 -21.62 -1.63 1.45
CA ALA A 298 -20.24 -2.10 1.48
C ALA A 298 -19.88 -2.81 0.17
N THR A 299 -18.86 -2.30 -0.53
CA THR A 299 -18.45 -2.79 -1.85
C THR A 299 -17.16 -3.63 -1.83
N ASP A 300 -16.43 -3.55 -0.73
CA ASP A 300 -15.21 -4.29 -0.46
C ASP A 300 -14.92 -4.27 1.05
N LEU A 301 -13.89 -5.02 1.44
CA LEU A 301 -13.54 -5.23 2.83
C LEU A 301 -13.21 -3.93 3.58
N ARG A 302 -12.37 -3.07 3.00
CA ARG A 302 -11.87 -1.87 3.69
C ARG A 302 -12.92 -0.76 3.64
N ALA A 303 -13.62 -0.64 2.51
CA ALA A 303 -14.75 0.27 2.35
C ALA A 303 -15.86 -0.01 3.37
N GLY A 304 -16.26 -1.27 3.52
CA GLY A 304 -17.32 -1.62 4.46
C GLY A 304 -16.98 -1.30 5.90
N ALA A 305 -15.72 -1.50 6.33
CA ALA A 305 -15.29 -1.10 7.66
C ALA A 305 -15.27 0.42 7.87
N ALA A 306 -14.84 1.19 6.86
CA ALA A 306 -14.86 2.65 6.92
C ALA A 306 -16.30 3.19 7.05
N LEU A 307 -17.27 2.60 6.33
CA LEU A 307 -18.68 2.98 6.41
C LEU A 307 -19.32 2.66 7.75
N VAL A 308 -18.93 1.55 8.38
CA VAL A 308 -19.40 1.22 9.73
C VAL A 308 -18.94 2.27 10.74
N VAL A 309 -17.68 2.71 10.66
CA VAL A 309 -17.17 3.76 11.55
C VAL A 309 -17.89 5.08 11.28
N ALA A 310 -18.06 5.46 10.01
CA ALA A 310 -18.78 6.68 9.67
C ALA A 310 -20.24 6.66 10.14
N ALA A 311 -20.95 5.55 9.96
CA ALA A 311 -22.32 5.33 10.43
C ALA A 311 -22.46 5.50 11.95
N LEU A 312 -21.47 5.07 12.71
CA LEU A 312 -21.45 5.24 14.17
C LEU A 312 -21.12 6.67 14.61
N CYS A 313 -20.49 7.47 13.75
CA CYS A 313 -20.22 8.88 14.00
C CYS A 313 -21.30 9.81 13.44
N ALA A 314 -22.31 9.26 12.78
CA ALA A 314 -23.37 10.03 12.14
C ALA A 314 -24.59 10.18 13.05
N GLU A 315 -25.24 11.32 12.97
CA GLU A 315 -26.51 11.55 13.67
C GLU A 315 -27.63 10.72 13.05
N GLY A 316 -28.38 10.03 13.91
CA GLY A 316 -29.49 9.19 13.47
C GLY A 316 -29.03 7.80 13.05
N GLU A 317 -29.89 7.10 12.32
CA GLU A 317 -29.75 5.68 12.04
C GLU A 317 -29.26 5.43 10.60
N SER A 318 -28.27 4.56 10.47
CA SER A 318 -27.66 4.13 9.22
C SER A 318 -27.85 2.64 9.00
N VAL A 319 -28.03 2.21 7.75
CA VAL A 319 -28.20 0.79 7.40
C VAL A 319 -27.17 0.37 6.36
N ILE A 320 -26.22 -0.51 6.66
CA ILE A 320 -25.12 -0.90 5.77
C ILE A 320 -25.37 -2.28 5.16
N THR A 321 -25.67 -2.33 3.87
CA THR A 321 -25.84 -3.57 3.08
C THR A 321 -24.50 -4.09 2.54
N GLY A 322 -24.45 -5.31 1.98
CA GLY A 322 -23.23 -5.86 1.37
C GLY A 322 -22.19 -6.38 2.39
N VAL A 323 -22.65 -6.74 3.58
CA VAL A 323 -21.80 -7.11 4.73
C VAL A 323 -20.90 -8.32 4.47
N ASP A 324 -21.20 -9.17 3.50
CA ASP A 324 -20.35 -10.30 3.14
C ASP A 324 -18.93 -9.84 2.75
N HIS A 325 -18.81 -8.64 2.18
CA HIS A 325 -17.51 -8.01 1.91
C HIS A 325 -16.74 -7.67 3.19
N ILE A 326 -17.45 -7.18 4.20
CA ILE A 326 -16.92 -6.91 5.54
C ILE A 326 -16.50 -8.23 6.18
N ASP A 327 -17.37 -9.25 6.15
CA ASP A 327 -17.20 -10.51 6.86
C ASP A 327 -15.96 -11.30 6.39
N ARG A 328 -15.58 -11.16 5.11
CA ARG A 328 -14.36 -11.75 4.52
C ARG A 328 -13.09 -11.46 5.33
N GLY A 329 -12.98 -10.26 5.92
CA GLY A 329 -11.85 -9.88 6.77
C GLY A 329 -12.24 -9.43 8.17
N TYR A 330 -13.54 -9.22 8.44
CA TYR A 330 -14.09 -8.69 9.67
C TYR A 330 -15.27 -9.49 10.25
N GLY A 331 -15.03 -10.72 10.72
CA GLY A 331 -16.06 -11.58 11.31
C GLY A 331 -16.68 -11.02 12.60
N ASN A 332 -18.02 -11.10 12.63
CA ASN A 332 -18.93 -10.71 13.71
C ASN A 332 -18.83 -9.23 14.13
N LEU A 333 -18.42 -8.32 13.24
CA LEU A 333 -18.11 -6.91 13.53
C LEU A 333 -19.15 -6.18 14.43
N GLU A 334 -20.45 -6.43 14.24
CA GLU A 334 -21.54 -5.80 15.01
C GLU A 334 -21.59 -6.18 16.48
N ALA A 335 -21.37 -7.45 16.82
CA ALA A 335 -21.61 -8.02 18.16
C ALA A 335 -20.69 -7.45 19.24
N LYS A 336 -19.85 -6.55 18.82
CA LYS A 336 -18.45 -6.64 19.00
C LYS A 336 -18.10 -5.16 19.05
N LEU A 337 -18.43 -4.36 18.04
CA LEU A 337 -18.65 -2.92 18.20
C LEU A 337 -19.72 -2.61 19.28
N ARG A 338 -20.81 -3.40 19.35
CA ARG A 338 -21.81 -3.27 20.43
C ARG A 338 -21.24 -3.47 21.84
N ALA A 339 -20.21 -4.30 21.99
CA ALA A 339 -19.57 -4.55 23.28
C ALA A 339 -18.88 -3.29 23.87
N LEU A 340 -18.86 -2.18 23.11
CA LEU A 340 -18.27 -0.90 23.49
C LEU A 340 -19.26 0.20 23.74
N GLY A 341 -20.53 -0.12 23.57
CA GLY A 341 -21.57 0.88 23.52
C GLY A 341 -21.75 1.51 22.15
N ALA A 342 -21.16 0.98 21.07
CA ALA A 342 -21.63 1.36 19.73
C ALA A 342 -23.06 0.83 19.55
N ALA A 343 -24.00 1.70 19.21
CA ALA A 343 -25.38 1.27 18.93
C ALA A 343 -25.44 0.67 17.52
N ILE A 344 -25.13 -0.62 17.42
CA ILE A 344 -25.12 -1.35 16.14
C ILE A 344 -25.72 -2.76 16.29
N GLU A 345 -26.44 -3.19 15.26
CA GLU A 345 -26.99 -4.52 15.14
C GLU A 345 -26.93 -5.08 13.73
N ARG A 346 -26.94 -6.41 13.64
CA ARG A 346 -27.12 -7.12 12.37
C ARG A 346 -28.58 -7.56 12.34
N VAL A 347 -29.29 -7.07 11.34
CA VAL A 347 -30.71 -7.38 11.16
C VAL A 347 -30.89 -8.25 9.94
N GLY A 348 -31.78 -9.23 10.03
CA GLY A 348 -31.95 -10.26 9.00
C GLY A 348 -33.32 -10.26 8.35
N VAL A 349 -33.32 -10.31 7.01
CA VAL A 349 -34.19 -11.19 6.22
C VAL A 349 -33.26 -11.93 5.24
N ALA A 350 -33.45 -13.23 5.04
CA ALA A 350 -32.45 -14.20 4.57
C ALA A 350 -31.55 -13.83 3.35
N SER A 351 -30.26 -14.22 3.45
CA SER A 351 -29.13 -14.12 2.49
C SER A 351 -28.79 -12.72 1.93
N GLY A 352 -27.66 -12.16 2.36
CA GLY A 352 -27.21 -10.80 2.02
C GLY A 352 -27.61 -9.75 3.06
N MET A 353 -27.21 -9.95 4.32
CA MET A 353 -27.73 -9.19 5.47
C MET A 353 -27.22 -7.74 5.50
N PRO A 354 -28.03 -6.74 5.91
CA PRO A 354 -27.53 -5.43 6.29
C PRO A 354 -27.21 -5.29 7.79
N LEU A 355 -26.29 -4.37 8.11
CA LEU A 355 -26.03 -3.84 9.45
C LEU A 355 -26.90 -2.61 9.69
N LEU A 356 -27.28 -2.34 10.92
CA LEU A 356 -28.05 -1.18 11.35
C LEU A 356 -27.25 -0.50 12.45
N ALA A 357 -26.84 0.75 12.27
CA ALA A 357 -25.92 1.50 13.13
C ALA A 357 -26.46 2.90 13.40
N ALA A 358 -26.64 3.27 14.66
CA ALA A 358 -27.10 4.59 15.08
C ALA A 358 -26.01 5.30 15.90
N GLY A 359 -25.85 6.62 15.71
CA GLY A 359 -24.90 7.46 16.45
C GLY A 359 -25.50 8.24 17.60
#